data_AF-A0A068RN86-F1
#
_entry.id   AF-A0A068RN86-F1
#
_cell.length_a   1.000
_cell.length_b   1.000
_cell.length_c   1.000
_cell.angle_alpha   90.00
_cell.angle_beta   90.00
_cell.angle_gamma   90.00
#
_symmetry.space_group_name_H-M   'P 1'
#
loop_
_entity.id
_entity.type
_entity.pdbx_description
1 polymer ?
#
loop_
_entity_poly.entity_id
_entity_poly.type
_entity_poly.pdbx_seq_one_letter_code
_entity_poly.pdbx_strand_id
1 'polypeptide(L)'
;MIDHDQGLAQGLLVELYAGAKVRMRVNMVGREHRVRAATLIGLSIQLCRQVLYRLSLVASTTHQAWMMMANYIKERIKQFNPTAERPFVLGLPTGSSPIGTYQKLVELYREGELSFEHVVTFNMDEYVGLPRDHPESYHTFMWNNLFMHINIIPENVNILDGNAPDLDEECKRFEAKIARLGGIELFLSGIGPDGHIAFNEPGSSLTSRTRVKTLAYETIIANARFFDGNIERVPKLALTVGVATVMDAREVLVIITGAHKAIALAKCIEEGVNHMWTVSAIQLHPKGLIVCDEDATLELHVKTVKYFKSIEHVHHSLIGAENITLQGGVKRLEGILNRPITTISGPFE
;
A
#
# COMPACT_ATOMS: atom_id res chain seq x y z
N MET A 1 -35.51 30.14 15.24
CA MET A 1 -35.98 29.17 14.25
C MET A 1 -34.76 28.49 13.68
N ILE A 2 -34.30 27.48 14.42
CA ILE A 2 -33.30 26.53 13.97
C ILE A 2 -34.09 25.37 13.35
N ASP A 3 -33.46 24.70 12.39
CA ASP A 3 -33.77 23.37 11.87
C ASP A 3 -34.75 23.25 10.69
N HIS A 4 -34.18 23.07 9.50
CA HIS A 4 -34.79 22.31 8.40
C HIS A 4 -33.77 21.79 7.37
N ASP A 5 -32.51 22.24 7.39
CA ASP A 5 -31.48 21.83 6.42
C ASP A 5 -30.67 20.58 6.82
N GLN A 6 -30.70 20.13 8.09
CA GLN A 6 -29.98 18.91 8.48
C GLN A 6 -30.69 17.60 8.05
N GLY A 7 -32.01 17.66 7.82
CA GLY A 7 -32.79 16.47 7.43
C GLY A 7 -32.56 15.99 5.98
N LEU A 8 -32.25 16.91 5.05
CA LEU A 8 -32.04 16.58 3.64
C LEU A 8 -30.68 15.90 3.39
N ALA A 9 -29.64 16.32 4.11
CA ALA A 9 -28.31 15.73 3.99
C ALA A 9 -28.21 14.33 4.64
N GLN A 10 -28.90 14.11 5.77
CA GLN A 10 -28.98 12.79 6.39
C GLN A 10 -29.83 11.81 5.58
N GLY A 11 -30.93 12.26 4.97
CA GLY A 11 -31.75 11.42 4.09
C GLY A 11 -31.00 10.94 2.84
N LEU A 12 -30.19 11.80 2.22
CA LEU A 12 -29.41 11.45 1.02
C LEU A 12 -28.29 10.44 1.30
N LEU A 13 -27.67 10.50 2.48
CA LEU A 13 -26.56 9.61 2.85
C LEU A 13 -27.06 8.19 3.14
N VAL A 14 -28.26 8.04 3.71
CA VAL A 14 -28.82 6.73 4.09
C VAL A 14 -29.33 5.96 2.87
N GLU A 15 -29.90 6.62 1.86
CA GLU A 15 -30.45 5.93 0.68
C GLU A 15 -29.37 5.36 -0.26
N LEU A 16 -28.14 5.89 -0.27
CA LEU A 16 -27.03 5.35 -1.07
C LEU A 16 -26.49 4.02 -0.53
N TYR A 17 -26.70 3.71 0.76
CA TYR A 17 -26.25 2.45 1.38
C TYR A 17 -27.21 1.28 1.14
N ALA A 18 -28.42 1.53 0.65
CA ALA A 18 -29.50 0.54 0.57
C ALA A 18 -29.92 0.22 -0.87
N GLY A 19 -28.98 -0.06 -1.77
CA GLY A 19 -29.20 -0.87 -3.00
C GLY A 19 -30.37 -0.50 -3.94
N ALA A 20 -30.98 0.68 -3.81
CA ALA A 20 -32.17 1.05 -4.57
C ALA A 20 -31.77 1.89 -5.79
N LYS A 21 -32.29 1.52 -6.97
CA LYS A 21 -32.23 2.37 -8.18
C LYS A 21 -33.01 3.67 -7.92
N VAL A 22 -32.32 4.73 -7.49
CA VAL A 22 -32.94 6.06 -7.42
C VAL A 22 -32.87 6.71 -8.80
N ARG A 23 -34.03 6.85 -9.45
CA ARG A 23 -34.20 7.66 -10.66
C ARG A 23 -34.45 9.11 -10.21
N MET A 24 -33.40 9.91 -10.06
CA MET A 24 -33.54 11.33 -9.72
C MET A 24 -34.26 12.10 -10.84
N ARG A 25 -35.48 12.59 -10.58
CA ARG A 25 -36.08 13.71 -11.33
C ARG A 25 -35.76 15.00 -10.59
N VAL A 26 -34.81 15.77 -11.10
CA VAL A 26 -34.53 17.11 -10.59
C VAL A 26 -35.34 18.12 -11.43
N ASN A 27 -36.43 18.65 -10.88
CA ASN A 27 -37.12 19.81 -11.47
C ASN A 27 -36.29 21.06 -11.16
N MET A 28 -35.56 21.59 -12.15
CA MET A 28 -34.65 22.74 -11.95
C MET A 28 -35.17 24.02 -12.61
N VAL A 29 -35.54 24.98 -11.77
CA VAL A 29 -35.70 26.39 -12.13
C VAL A 29 -34.40 27.14 -11.81
N GLY A 30 -33.81 27.83 -12.81
CA GLY A 30 -32.67 28.73 -12.62
C GLY A 30 -31.29 28.14 -12.93
N ARG A 31 -30.43 28.93 -13.59
CA ARG A 31 -29.12 28.53 -14.15
C ARG A 31 -28.03 28.36 -13.08
N GLU A 32 -28.07 29.13 -11.99
CA GLU A 32 -27.08 29.08 -10.89
C GLU A 32 -27.18 27.81 -10.04
N HIS A 33 -28.39 27.31 -9.78
CA HIS A 33 -28.61 26.06 -9.04
C HIS A 33 -28.11 24.83 -9.81
N ARG A 34 -28.07 24.88 -11.15
CA ARG A 34 -27.52 23.79 -11.98
C ARG A 34 -26.01 23.66 -11.84
N VAL A 35 -25.30 24.78 -11.65
CA VAL A 35 -23.83 24.78 -11.51
C VAL A 35 -23.44 24.21 -10.14
N ARG A 36 -24.10 24.62 -9.05
CA ARG A 36 -23.83 24.09 -7.71
C ARG A 36 -24.14 22.59 -7.59
N ALA A 37 -25.25 22.12 -8.18
CA ALA A 37 -25.57 20.70 -8.22
C ALA A 37 -24.58 19.89 -9.07
N ALA A 38 -24.12 20.41 -10.21
CA ALA A 38 -23.09 19.76 -11.01
C ALA A 38 -21.74 19.70 -10.29
N THR A 39 -21.38 20.72 -9.50
CA THR A 39 -20.18 20.72 -8.66
C THR A 39 -20.30 19.73 -7.50
N LEU A 40 -21.46 19.64 -6.84
CA LEU A 40 -21.72 18.65 -5.77
C LEU A 40 -21.77 17.21 -6.32
N ILE A 41 -22.39 16.97 -7.47
CA ILE A 41 -22.39 15.67 -8.15
C ILE A 41 -20.98 15.32 -8.64
N GLY A 42 -20.23 16.31 -9.14
CA GLY A 42 -18.82 16.16 -9.51
C GLY A 42 -17.93 15.79 -8.32
N LEU A 43 -18.11 16.47 -7.18
CA LEU A 43 -17.45 16.15 -5.91
C LEU A 43 -17.86 14.76 -5.40
N SER A 44 -19.13 14.38 -5.46
CA SER A 44 -19.61 13.07 -5.05
C SER A 44 -19.13 11.94 -5.97
N ILE A 45 -18.99 12.18 -7.27
CA ILE A 45 -18.40 11.22 -8.22
C ILE A 45 -16.89 11.13 -8.03
N GLN A 46 -16.21 12.23 -7.69
CA GLN A 46 -14.79 12.24 -7.38
C GLN A 46 -14.48 11.59 -6.03
N LEU A 47 -15.36 11.77 -5.03
CA LEU A 47 -15.34 11.04 -3.76
C LEU A 47 -15.68 9.56 -3.98
N CYS A 48 -16.70 9.20 -4.78
CA CYS A 48 -16.97 7.80 -5.12
C CYS A 48 -15.81 7.17 -5.91
N ARG A 49 -15.13 7.92 -6.78
CA ARG A 49 -13.89 7.47 -7.43
C ARG A 49 -12.76 7.28 -6.43
N GLN A 50 -12.64 8.13 -5.40
CA GLN A 50 -11.66 7.93 -4.32
C GLN A 50 -12.01 6.73 -3.40
N VAL A 51 -13.30 6.39 -3.26
CA VAL A 51 -13.75 5.25 -2.44
C VAL A 51 -13.53 3.90 -3.13
N LEU A 52 -13.34 3.87 -4.46
CA LEU A 52 -13.26 2.63 -5.25
C LEU A 52 -11.85 2.01 -5.38
N TYR A 53 -10.80 2.64 -4.85
CA TYR A 53 -9.42 2.15 -5.00
C TYR A 53 -8.79 1.58 -3.73
N ARG A 54 -9.59 1.29 -2.71
CA ARG A 54 -9.15 0.51 -1.54
C ARG A 54 -9.44 -0.95 -1.78
N LEU A 55 -8.72 -1.58 -2.70
CA LEU A 55 -8.88 -3.01 -2.91
C LEU A 55 -8.07 -3.72 -1.81
N SER A 56 -8.74 -4.43 -0.93
CA SER A 56 -8.11 -5.44 -0.09
C SER A 56 -8.27 -6.78 -0.81
N LEU A 57 -7.18 -7.37 -1.28
CA LEU A 57 -7.18 -8.68 -1.91
C LEU A 57 -6.95 -9.74 -0.83
N VAL A 58 -7.91 -10.64 -0.68
CA VAL A 58 -7.83 -11.74 0.29
C VAL A 58 -7.38 -12.98 -0.45
N ALA A 59 -6.08 -13.28 -0.35
CA ALA A 59 -5.50 -14.50 -0.86
C ALA A 59 -5.83 -15.68 0.05
N SER A 60 -6.04 -16.86 -0.52
CA SER A 60 -6.32 -18.07 0.26
C SER A 60 -5.12 -18.51 1.11
N THR A 61 -3.90 -18.16 0.71
CA THR A 61 -2.66 -18.52 1.40
C THR A 61 -1.63 -17.39 1.35
N THR A 62 -0.68 -17.40 2.28
CA THR A 62 0.50 -16.51 2.26
C THR A 62 1.28 -16.62 0.95
N HIS A 63 1.42 -17.83 0.40
CA HIS A 63 2.11 -18.05 -0.87
C HIS A 63 1.40 -17.34 -2.04
N GLN A 64 0.08 -17.43 -2.08
CA GLN A 64 -0.72 -16.73 -3.08
C GLN A 64 -0.62 -15.21 -2.92
N ALA A 65 -0.62 -14.70 -1.68
CA ALA A 65 -0.36 -13.28 -1.43
C ALA A 65 0.99 -12.84 -2.04
N TRP A 66 2.07 -13.58 -1.81
CA TRP A 66 3.37 -13.29 -2.42
C TRP A 66 3.36 -13.29 -3.95
N MET A 67 2.69 -14.25 -4.58
CA MET A 67 2.54 -14.29 -6.03
C MET A 67 1.76 -13.10 -6.57
N MET A 68 0.67 -12.71 -5.90
CA MET A 68 -0.14 -11.54 -6.29
C MET A 68 0.68 -10.26 -6.20
N MET A 69 1.45 -10.10 -5.13
CA MET A 69 2.33 -8.94 -4.92
C MET A 69 3.40 -8.85 -6.00
N ALA A 70 4.11 -9.96 -6.27
CA ALA A 70 5.17 -9.99 -7.29
C ALA A 70 4.61 -9.74 -8.70
N ASN A 71 3.47 -10.33 -9.04
CA ASN A 71 2.82 -10.09 -10.32
C ASN A 71 2.33 -8.64 -10.45
N TYR A 72 1.80 -8.03 -9.39
CA TYR A 72 1.41 -6.63 -9.41
C TYR A 72 2.63 -5.73 -9.70
N ILE A 73 3.74 -5.93 -8.97
CA ILE A 73 4.98 -5.18 -9.18
C ILE A 73 5.50 -5.37 -10.61
N LYS A 74 5.54 -6.61 -11.12
CA LYS A 74 5.92 -6.92 -12.50
C LYS A 74 5.10 -6.12 -13.50
N GLU A 75 3.79 -6.20 -13.41
CA GLU A 75 2.91 -5.53 -14.36
C GLU A 75 3.00 -4.00 -14.26
N ARG A 76 3.20 -3.45 -13.06
CA ARG A 76 3.42 -2.00 -12.89
C ARG A 76 4.71 -1.54 -13.54
N ILE A 77 5.82 -2.28 -13.36
CA ILE A 77 7.09 -1.99 -14.02
C ILE A 77 6.92 -2.09 -15.55
N LYS A 78 6.31 -3.15 -16.07
CA LYS A 78 6.09 -3.35 -17.52
C LYS A 78 5.20 -2.27 -18.13
N GLN A 79 4.10 -1.90 -17.46
CA GLN A 79 3.20 -0.85 -17.93
C GLN A 79 3.84 0.54 -17.90
N PHE A 80 4.72 0.79 -16.93
CA PHE A 80 5.47 2.03 -16.85
C PHE A 80 6.55 2.12 -17.94
N ASN A 81 7.09 0.98 -18.37
CA ASN A 81 8.12 0.83 -19.41
C ASN A 81 9.34 1.75 -19.13
N PRO A 82 10.08 1.50 -18.03
CA PRO A 82 11.13 2.40 -17.58
C PRO A 82 12.31 2.44 -18.55
N THR A 83 12.95 3.60 -18.63
CA THR A 83 14.21 3.84 -19.36
C THR A 83 15.24 4.45 -18.41
N ALA A 84 16.49 4.62 -18.86
CA ALA A 84 17.52 5.30 -18.08
C ALA A 84 17.12 6.74 -17.66
N GLU A 85 16.42 7.47 -18.54
CA GLU A 85 15.98 8.86 -18.30
C GLU A 85 14.70 8.93 -17.47
N ARG A 86 13.93 7.83 -17.44
CA ARG A 86 12.67 7.72 -16.72
C ARG A 86 12.62 6.37 -16.00
N PRO A 87 13.37 6.22 -14.89
CA PRO A 87 13.40 4.98 -14.15
C PRO A 87 12.10 4.75 -13.38
N PHE A 88 11.80 3.49 -13.09
CA PHE A 88 10.71 3.13 -12.16
C PHE A 88 11.24 3.21 -10.73
N VAL A 89 10.70 4.13 -9.93
CA VAL A 89 11.12 4.33 -8.54
C VAL A 89 10.29 3.46 -7.60
N LEU A 90 10.92 2.50 -6.91
CA LEU A 90 10.27 1.47 -6.09
C LEU A 90 10.70 1.58 -4.61
N GLY A 91 9.75 1.78 -3.71
CA GLY A 91 9.95 1.68 -2.27
C GLY A 91 9.91 0.22 -1.81
N LEU A 92 10.83 -0.21 -0.94
CA LEU A 92 10.98 -1.60 -0.51
C LEU A 92 11.10 -1.77 1.02
N PRO A 93 10.40 -2.76 1.63
CA PRO A 93 10.52 -3.08 3.05
C PRO A 93 11.56 -4.17 3.31
N THR A 94 11.89 -4.40 4.57
CA THR A 94 12.60 -5.61 5.03
C THR A 94 11.66 -6.50 5.85
N GLY A 95 12.21 -7.45 6.61
CA GLY A 95 11.45 -8.35 7.47
C GLY A 95 10.93 -9.59 6.75
N SER A 96 10.21 -10.45 7.48
CA SER A 96 9.79 -11.76 6.96
C SER A 96 8.66 -11.69 5.92
N SER A 97 7.74 -10.74 6.06
CA SER A 97 6.57 -10.61 5.18
C SER A 97 6.92 -10.49 3.68
N PRO A 98 7.90 -9.66 3.25
CA PRO A 98 8.23 -9.52 1.82
C PRO A 98 9.13 -10.63 1.25
N ILE A 99 9.75 -11.51 2.05
CA ILE A 99 10.75 -12.48 1.55
C ILE A 99 10.22 -13.32 0.40
N GLY A 100 9.02 -13.90 0.54
CA GLY A 100 8.44 -14.70 -0.54
C GLY A 100 8.06 -13.87 -1.76
N THR A 101 7.74 -12.57 -1.60
CA THR A 101 7.56 -11.66 -2.74
C THR A 101 8.89 -11.46 -3.48
N TYR A 102 10.01 -11.30 -2.76
CA TYR A 102 11.34 -11.20 -3.36
C TYR A 102 11.74 -12.48 -4.11
N GLN A 103 11.48 -13.65 -3.53
CA GLN A 103 11.71 -14.93 -4.20
C GLN A 103 10.94 -15.01 -5.53
N LYS A 104 9.66 -14.60 -5.54
CA LYS A 104 8.86 -14.56 -6.77
C LYS A 104 9.33 -13.52 -7.78
N LEU A 105 9.81 -12.36 -7.35
CA LEU A 105 10.42 -11.37 -8.25
C LEU A 105 11.71 -11.90 -8.90
N VAL A 106 12.51 -12.64 -8.15
CA VAL A 106 13.73 -13.30 -8.66
C VAL A 106 13.38 -14.40 -9.68
N GLU A 107 12.35 -15.20 -9.41
CA GLU A 107 11.83 -16.20 -10.38
C GLU A 107 11.42 -15.51 -11.70
N LEU A 108 10.59 -14.47 -11.61
CA LEU A 108 10.12 -13.70 -12.78
C LEU A 108 11.27 -13.06 -13.57
N TYR A 109 12.33 -12.60 -12.90
CA TYR A 109 13.53 -12.11 -13.56
C TYR A 109 14.27 -13.24 -14.30
N ARG A 110 14.47 -14.40 -13.65
CA ARG A 110 15.16 -15.56 -14.25
C ARG A 110 14.40 -16.14 -15.44
N GLU A 111 13.09 -16.04 -15.44
CA GLU A 111 12.20 -16.42 -16.55
C GLU A 111 12.19 -15.40 -17.71
N GLY A 112 12.85 -14.25 -17.54
CA GLY A 112 12.91 -13.18 -18.55
C GLY A 112 11.64 -12.33 -18.64
N GLU A 113 10.72 -12.44 -17.66
CA GLU A 113 9.46 -11.70 -17.66
C GLU A 113 9.59 -10.29 -17.07
N LEU A 114 10.65 -10.03 -16.30
CA LEU A 114 10.87 -8.78 -15.56
C LEU A 114 12.35 -8.37 -15.63
N SER A 115 12.63 -7.07 -15.78
CA SER A 115 13.98 -6.50 -15.70
C SER A 115 14.01 -5.36 -14.68
N PHE A 116 15.11 -5.27 -13.93
CA PHE A 116 15.37 -4.25 -12.93
C PHE A 116 16.44 -3.22 -13.36
N GLU A 117 16.91 -3.30 -14.61
CA GLU A 117 17.99 -2.45 -15.14
C GLU A 117 17.67 -0.94 -15.01
N HIS A 118 16.42 -0.56 -15.20
CA HIS A 118 15.94 0.82 -15.09
C HIS A 118 15.01 1.02 -13.88
N VAL A 119 15.21 0.22 -12.82
CA VAL A 119 14.53 0.39 -11.54
C VAL A 119 15.48 1.08 -10.56
N VAL A 120 14.96 2.07 -9.83
CA VAL A 120 15.66 2.74 -8.72
C VAL A 120 14.91 2.41 -7.43
N THR A 121 15.61 1.89 -6.43
CA THR A 121 14.97 1.45 -5.18
C THR A 121 15.29 2.35 -4.01
N PHE A 122 14.34 2.46 -3.09
CA PHE A 122 14.48 3.12 -1.79
C PHE A 122 13.97 2.21 -0.69
N ASN A 123 14.85 1.79 0.21
CA ASN A 123 14.46 1.03 1.39
C ASN A 123 13.89 1.93 2.50
N MET A 124 13.01 1.35 3.30
CA MET A 124 12.30 2.08 4.35
C MET A 124 13.19 2.54 5.51
N ASP A 125 14.20 1.77 5.87
CA ASP A 125 14.93 1.95 7.12
C ASP A 125 16.29 1.27 7.13
N GLU A 126 17.11 1.63 8.11
CA GLU A 126 18.34 0.95 8.49
C GLU A 126 18.66 1.23 9.98
N TYR A 127 19.29 0.28 10.66
CA TYR A 127 19.76 0.47 12.03
C TYR A 127 20.90 1.48 12.11
N VAL A 128 20.88 2.32 13.15
CA VAL A 128 21.96 3.26 13.43
C VAL A 128 23.08 2.56 14.19
N GLY A 129 24.33 2.77 13.74
CA GLY A 129 25.53 2.25 14.40
C GLY A 129 25.81 0.76 14.17
N LEU A 130 25.03 0.09 13.32
CA LEU A 130 25.27 -1.30 12.93
C LEU A 130 26.16 -1.33 11.67
N PRO A 131 27.27 -2.10 11.64
CA PRO A 131 28.11 -2.19 10.45
C PRO A 131 27.31 -2.59 9.22
N ARG A 132 27.61 -1.96 8.07
CA ARG A 132 26.88 -2.19 6.82
C ARG A 132 26.92 -3.64 6.34
N ASP A 133 28.00 -4.35 6.62
CA ASP A 133 28.22 -5.76 6.28
C ASP A 133 27.78 -6.71 7.40
N HIS A 134 27.23 -6.19 8.50
CA HIS A 134 26.68 -7.01 9.57
C HIS A 134 25.56 -7.90 9.00
N PRO A 135 25.47 -9.20 9.37
CA PRO A 135 24.45 -10.13 8.85
C PRO A 135 23.01 -9.63 8.99
N GLU A 136 22.74 -8.94 10.10
CA GLU A 136 21.41 -8.40 10.45
C GLU A 136 21.19 -6.94 10.02
N SER A 137 22.12 -6.33 9.29
CA SER A 137 21.86 -5.02 8.67
C SER A 137 20.83 -5.15 7.56
N TYR A 138 20.06 -4.11 7.32
CA TYR A 138 19.10 -4.10 6.22
C TYR A 138 19.77 -4.01 4.86
N HIS A 139 20.98 -3.45 4.77
CA HIS A 139 21.89 -3.61 3.63
C HIS A 139 22.14 -5.09 3.30
N THR A 140 22.63 -5.88 4.26
CA THR A 140 22.90 -7.32 4.05
C THR A 140 21.62 -8.10 3.76
N PHE A 141 20.53 -7.83 4.49
CA PHE A 141 19.23 -8.46 4.26
C PHE A 141 18.80 -8.29 2.79
N MET A 142 18.84 -7.07 2.28
CA MET A 142 18.35 -6.77 0.94
C MET A 142 19.26 -7.34 -0.15
N TRP A 143 20.59 -7.29 0.03
CA TRP A 143 21.54 -7.91 -0.88
C TRP A 143 21.31 -9.42 -0.98
N ASN A 144 21.16 -10.10 0.17
CA ASN A 144 20.98 -11.55 0.21
C ASN A 144 19.63 -12.03 -0.34
N ASN A 145 18.55 -11.27 -0.10
CA ASN A 145 17.20 -11.72 -0.42
C ASN A 145 16.69 -11.28 -1.80
N LEU A 146 17.26 -10.23 -2.40
CA LEU A 146 16.77 -9.71 -3.67
C LEU A 146 17.91 -9.31 -4.60
N PHE A 147 18.71 -8.34 -4.19
CA PHE A 147 19.43 -7.51 -5.15
C PHE A 147 20.62 -8.22 -5.82
N MET A 148 21.27 -9.19 -5.15
CA MET A 148 22.33 -10.00 -5.79
C MET A 148 21.79 -11.03 -6.80
N HIS A 149 20.46 -11.20 -6.89
CA HIS A 149 19.81 -12.22 -7.72
C HIS A 149 19.11 -11.65 -8.96
N ILE A 150 19.17 -10.33 -9.15
CA ILE A 150 18.52 -9.59 -10.25
C ILE A 150 19.51 -8.65 -10.94
N ASN A 151 19.17 -8.14 -12.12
CA ASN A 151 20.01 -7.21 -12.89
C ASN A 151 19.89 -5.74 -12.45
N ILE A 152 19.61 -5.46 -11.18
CA ILE A 152 19.58 -4.07 -10.70
C ILE A 152 20.98 -3.48 -10.72
N ILE A 153 21.09 -2.21 -11.11
CA ILE A 153 22.33 -1.46 -11.08
C ILE A 153 22.61 -1.02 -9.62
N PRO A 154 23.77 -1.34 -9.00
CA PRO A 154 24.03 -1.02 -7.60
C PRO A 154 23.85 0.46 -7.23
N GLU A 155 24.19 1.38 -8.14
CA GLU A 155 24.04 2.83 -7.96
C GLU A 155 22.57 3.29 -7.89
N ASN A 156 21.65 2.45 -8.40
CA ASN A 156 20.22 2.67 -8.34
C ASN A 156 19.60 2.17 -7.01
N VAL A 157 20.39 1.55 -6.12
CA VAL A 157 19.90 1.11 -4.80
C VAL A 157 20.17 2.17 -3.75
N ASN A 158 19.13 2.52 -3.01
CA ASN A 158 19.18 3.52 -1.94
C ASN A 158 18.68 2.92 -0.64
N ILE A 159 19.58 2.80 0.33
CA ILE A 159 19.29 2.41 1.71
C ILE A 159 19.90 3.50 2.58
N LEU A 160 19.21 3.89 3.64
CA LEU A 160 19.70 4.89 4.59
C LEU A 160 21.05 4.47 5.17
N ASP A 161 21.97 5.43 5.31
CA ASP A 161 23.26 5.18 5.97
C ASP A 161 23.16 5.41 7.48
N GLY A 162 22.87 4.34 8.22
CA GLY A 162 22.81 4.36 9.68
C GLY A 162 24.15 4.66 10.37
N ASN A 163 25.26 4.75 9.63
CA ASN A 163 26.57 5.11 10.15
C ASN A 163 27.06 6.48 9.64
N ALA A 164 26.17 7.27 9.02
CA ALA A 164 26.50 8.61 8.57
C ALA A 164 26.95 9.50 9.76
N PRO A 165 27.91 10.42 9.56
CA PRO A 165 28.39 11.30 10.61
C PRO A 165 27.31 12.29 11.10
N ASP A 166 26.41 12.69 10.21
CA ASP A 166 25.23 13.49 10.53
C ASP A 166 23.99 12.75 10.02
N LEU A 167 23.25 12.17 10.96
CA LEU A 167 22.07 11.35 10.68
C LEU A 167 20.89 12.19 10.15
N ASP A 168 20.75 13.44 10.60
CA ASP A 168 19.68 14.32 10.14
C ASP A 168 19.93 14.79 8.70
N GLU A 169 21.19 15.07 8.36
CA GLU A 169 21.56 15.39 6.98
C GLU A 169 21.40 14.17 6.05
N GLU A 170 21.71 12.96 6.52
CA GLU A 170 21.42 11.74 5.77
C GLU A 170 19.93 11.59 5.45
N CYS A 171 19.05 11.86 6.43
CA CYS A 171 17.61 11.82 6.22
C CYS A 171 17.13 12.84 5.18
N LYS A 172 17.65 14.08 5.25
CA LYS A 172 17.34 15.13 4.25
C LYS A 172 17.86 14.77 2.87
N ARG A 173 19.07 14.22 2.77
CA ARG A 173 19.67 13.77 1.52
C ARG A 173 18.82 12.68 0.86
N PHE A 174 18.31 11.74 1.66
CA PHE A 174 17.45 10.66 1.22
C PHE A 174 16.14 11.19 0.61
N GLU A 175 15.44 12.07 1.34
CA GLU A 175 14.23 12.78 0.87
C GLU A 175 14.49 13.60 -0.40
N ALA A 176 15.60 14.35 -0.44
CA ALA A 176 15.97 15.13 -1.61
C ALA A 176 16.29 14.27 -2.83
N LYS A 177 16.79 13.05 -2.64
CA LYS A 177 17.03 12.10 -3.76
C LYS A 177 15.71 11.54 -4.28
N ILE A 178 14.76 11.19 -3.40
CA ILE A 178 13.39 10.79 -3.78
C ILE A 178 12.73 11.91 -4.60
N ALA A 179 12.77 13.15 -4.11
CA ALA A 179 12.17 14.30 -4.79
C ALA A 179 12.79 14.57 -6.17
N ARG A 180 14.12 14.47 -6.30
CA ARG A 180 14.84 14.67 -7.58
C ARG A 180 14.45 13.65 -8.65
N LEU A 181 14.04 12.45 -8.26
CA LEU A 181 13.54 11.42 -9.18
C LEU A 181 12.03 11.55 -9.46
N GLY A 182 11.39 12.62 -8.96
CA GLY A 182 9.96 12.87 -9.13
C GLY A 182 9.07 12.06 -8.19
N GLY A 183 9.62 11.51 -7.10
CA GLY A 183 8.88 10.71 -6.12
C GLY A 183 8.76 9.22 -6.48
N ILE A 184 8.25 8.44 -5.52
CA ILE A 184 8.13 6.98 -5.62
C ILE A 184 6.91 6.60 -6.47
N GLU A 185 7.09 5.70 -7.45
CA GLU A 185 5.99 5.20 -8.29
C GLU A 185 5.13 4.18 -7.54
N LEU A 186 5.78 3.23 -6.87
CA LEU A 186 5.12 2.20 -6.07
C LEU A 186 5.92 1.99 -4.79
N PHE A 187 5.25 2.03 -3.64
CA PHE A 187 5.86 1.73 -2.36
C PHE A 187 5.33 0.39 -1.84
N LEU A 188 6.18 -0.63 -1.83
CA LEU A 188 5.89 -1.89 -1.16
C LEU A 188 6.12 -1.72 0.36
N SER A 189 5.16 -2.12 1.19
CA SER A 189 5.28 -2.07 2.64
C SER A 189 4.85 -3.39 3.27
N GLY A 190 5.52 -3.78 4.36
CA GLY A 190 4.94 -4.67 5.36
C GLY A 190 4.36 -3.84 6.52
N ILE A 191 3.82 -4.53 7.53
CA ILE A 191 3.46 -3.90 8.81
C ILE A 191 3.95 -4.70 10.00
N GLY A 192 4.15 -4.04 11.14
CA GLY A 192 4.29 -4.67 12.45
C GLY A 192 2.98 -5.24 13.00
N PRO A 193 3.03 -6.11 14.04
CA PRO A 193 1.84 -6.60 14.73
C PRO A 193 1.07 -5.49 15.50
N ASP A 194 1.73 -4.38 15.78
CA ASP A 194 1.20 -3.11 16.31
C ASP A 194 0.76 -2.14 15.19
N GLY A 195 0.77 -2.58 13.93
CA GLY A 195 0.42 -1.77 12.76
C GLY A 195 1.42 -0.69 12.38
N HIS A 196 2.67 -0.76 12.83
CA HIS A 196 3.69 0.18 12.35
C HIS A 196 4.03 -0.03 10.87
N ILE A 197 4.25 1.06 10.14
CA ILE A 197 4.89 1.08 8.81
C ILE A 197 6.37 1.46 9.02
N ALA A 198 7.33 0.68 8.51
CA ALA A 198 8.75 0.88 8.80
C ALA A 198 9.00 0.94 10.32
N PHE A 199 9.93 1.76 10.81
CA PHE A 199 10.03 2.08 12.25
C PHE A 199 9.09 3.21 12.70
N ASN A 200 7.99 3.51 11.98
CA ASN A 200 6.96 4.45 12.46
C ASN A 200 6.05 3.77 13.50
N GLU A 201 6.63 3.54 14.67
CA GLU A 201 5.97 2.96 15.84
C GLU A 201 4.74 3.77 16.31
N PRO A 202 3.85 3.15 17.11
CA PRO A 202 2.70 3.82 17.71
C PRO A 202 3.05 5.17 18.34
N GLY A 203 2.26 6.20 17.99
CA GLY A 203 2.47 7.58 18.40
C GLY A 203 3.26 8.42 17.39
N SER A 204 3.87 7.81 16.36
CA SER A 204 4.55 8.55 15.28
C SER A 204 3.58 9.46 14.53
N SER A 205 4.00 10.69 14.20
CA SER A 205 3.16 11.59 13.40
C SER A 205 2.81 10.96 12.05
N LEU A 206 1.54 11.02 11.66
CA LEU A 206 1.07 10.57 10.35
C LEU A 206 1.58 11.45 9.19
N THR A 207 2.07 12.64 9.50
CA THR A 207 2.74 13.54 8.55
C THR A 207 4.27 13.54 8.67
N SER A 208 4.83 12.57 9.40
CA SER A 208 6.27 12.47 9.60
C SER A 208 7.05 12.29 8.29
N ARG A 209 8.28 12.81 8.27
CA ARG A 209 9.29 12.60 7.22
C ARG A 209 10.37 11.64 7.70
N THR A 210 11.29 11.33 6.80
CA THR A 210 12.50 10.55 7.10
C THR A 210 13.26 11.15 8.27
N ARG A 211 13.58 10.34 9.28
CA ARG A 211 14.16 10.80 10.55
C ARG A 211 14.88 9.68 11.30
N VAL A 212 15.66 10.07 12.30
CA VAL A 212 16.10 9.18 13.38
C VAL A 212 14.90 8.80 14.26
N LYS A 213 14.78 7.52 14.60
CA LYS A 213 13.78 6.99 15.52
C LYS A 213 14.44 6.10 16.57
N THR A 214 14.09 6.35 17.84
CA THR A 214 14.40 5.43 18.94
C THR A 214 13.43 4.27 18.93
N LEU A 215 13.95 3.04 18.94
CA LEU A 215 13.15 1.83 18.93
C LEU A 215 12.41 1.65 20.26
N ALA A 216 11.11 1.33 20.19
CA ALA A 216 10.36 0.88 21.37
C ALA A 216 10.97 -0.38 21.97
N TYR A 217 10.77 -0.53 23.28
CA TYR A 217 11.23 -1.70 24.01
C TYR A 217 10.67 -3.02 23.45
N GLU A 218 9.41 -3.04 23.00
CA GLU A 218 8.81 -4.20 22.35
C GLU A 218 9.49 -4.56 21.02
N THR A 219 9.88 -3.55 20.22
CA THR A 219 10.66 -3.75 19.00
C THR A 219 12.04 -4.34 19.32
N ILE A 220 12.70 -3.85 20.37
CA ILE A 220 13.97 -4.40 20.84
C ILE A 220 13.83 -5.87 21.24
N ILE A 221 12.79 -6.23 22.00
CA ILE A 221 12.52 -7.63 22.38
C ILE A 221 12.26 -8.49 21.15
N ALA A 222 11.40 -8.03 20.23
CA ALA A 222 11.04 -8.77 19.03
C ALA A 222 12.25 -9.03 18.12
N ASN A 223 13.16 -8.05 18.03
CA ASN A 223 14.34 -8.12 17.18
C ASN A 223 15.52 -8.83 17.86
N ALA A 224 15.54 -9.00 19.18
CA ALA A 224 16.60 -9.71 19.90
C ALA A 224 16.85 -11.12 19.37
N ARG A 225 15.84 -11.79 18.79
CA ARG A 225 15.99 -13.10 18.12
C ARG A 225 17.03 -13.10 16.98
N PHE A 226 17.29 -11.95 16.37
CA PHE A 226 18.28 -11.75 15.32
C PHE A 226 19.68 -11.44 15.90
N PHE A 227 19.75 -11.04 17.17
CA PHE A 227 20.99 -10.66 17.87
C PHE A 227 21.32 -11.66 18.99
N ASP A 228 21.31 -12.96 18.67
CA ASP A 228 21.59 -14.07 19.60
C ASP A 228 20.69 -14.13 20.84
N GLY A 229 19.48 -13.55 20.77
CA GLY A 229 18.57 -13.42 21.90
C GLY A 229 18.99 -12.35 22.91
N ASN A 230 20.00 -11.52 22.61
CA ASN A 230 20.53 -10.53 23.54
C ASN A 230 20.02 -9.12 23.21
N ILE A 231 19.15 -8.59 24.07
CA ILE A 231 18.55 -7.26 23.93
C ILE A 231 19.59 -6.12 23.89
N GLU A 232 20.73 -6.27 24.56
CA GLU A 232 21.77 -5.23 24.62
C GLU A 232 22.55 -5.11 23.31
N ARG A 233 22.47 -6.13 22.44
CA ARG A 233 23.08 -6.13 21.11
C ARG A 233 22.19 -5.50 20.04
N VAL A 234 20.91 -5.29 20.34
CA VAL A 234 19.97 -4.68 19.40
C VAL A 234 20.25 -3.18 19.31
N PRO A 235 20.43 -2.62 18.11
CA PRO A 235 20.56 -1.17 17.94
C PRO A 235 19.35 -0.44 18.54
N LYS A 236 19.61 0.66 19.27
CA LYS A 236 18.56 1.42 19.97
C LYS A 236 17.91 2.49 19.10
N LEU A 237 18.56 2.82 17.99
CA LEU A 237 18.14 3.84 17.04
C LEU A 237 18.10 3.22 15.63
N ALA A 238 17.22 3.76 14.79
CA ALA A 238 17.16 3.49 13.37
C ALA A 238 16.93 4.79 12.59
N LEU A 239 17.39 4.82 11.34
CA LEU A 239 16.90 5.77 10.35
C LEU A 239 15.68 5.15 9.69
N THR A 240 14.63 5.93 9.48
CA THR A 240 13.40 5.42 8.85
C THR A 240 12.72 6.50 8.05
N VAL A 241 12.15 6.12 6.90
CA VAL A 241 11.22 6.96 6.15
C VAL A 241 10.00 7.29 7.01
N GLY A 242 9.45 8.47 6.82
CA GLY A 242 8.25 8.88 7.55
C GLY A 242 6.97 8.28 6.98
N VAL A 243 5.88 8.36 7.74
CA VAL A 243 4.56 7.94 7.25
C VAL A 243 4.18 8.74 6.01
N ALA A 244 4.40 10.06 5.98
CA ALA A 244 4.12 10.87 4.80
C ALA A 244 5.08 10.55 3.64
N THR A 245 6.33 10.17 3.92
CA THR A 245 7.27 9.76 2.85
C THR A 245 6.74 8.53 2.09
N VAL A 246 6.13 7.57 2.80
CA VAL A 246 5.45 6.42 2.17
C VAL A 246 4.17 6.85 1.45
N MET A 247 3.34 7.69 2.10
CA MET A 247 2.05 8.14 1.54
C MET A 247 2.19 9.17 0.41
N ASP A 248 3.38 9.72 0.16
CA ASP A 248 3.68 10.55 -1.00
C ASP A 248 3.92 9.73 -2.28
N ALA A 249 4.05 8.40 -2.16
CA ALA A 249 4.17 7.52 -3.32
C ALA A 249 2.92 7.61 -4.21
N ARG A 250 3.06 7.33 -5.51
CA ARG A 250 1.91 7.32 -6.42
C ARG A 250 0.97 6.15 -6.10
N GLU A 251 1.51 5.02 -5.68
CA GLU A 251 0.79 3.81 -5.27
C GLU A 251 1.46 3.22 -4.02
N VAL A 252 0.66 2.75 -3.05
CA VAL A 252 1.14 2.07 -1.85
C VAL A 252 0.56 0.67 -1.82
N LEU A 253 1.42 -0.33 -1.73
CA LEU A 253 1.07 -1.75 -1.75
C LEU A 253 1.54 -2.41 -0.45
N VAL A 254 0.60 -2.86 0.37
CA VAL A 254 0.90 -3.40 1.70
C VAL A 254 0.62 -4.90 1.75
N ILE A 255 1.60 -5.69 2.20
CA ILE A 255 1.39 -7.11 2.49
C ILE A 255 1.18 -7.33 3.99
N ILE A 256 0.10 -8.06 4.32
CA ILE A 256 -0.28 -8.38 5.72
C ILE A 256 -0.66 -9.85 5.80
N THR A 257 0.22 -10.70 6.34
CA THR A 257 0.03 -12.15 6.33
C THR A 257 0.22 -12.77 7.72
N GLY A 258 -0.62 -13.76 8.04
CA GLY A 258 -0.61 -14.55 9.25
C GLY A 258 -1.46 -13.97 10.39
N ALA A 259 -1.96 -14.87 11.25
CA ALA A 259 -2.88 -14.55 12.34
C ALA A 259 -2.34 -13.50 13.33
N HIS A 260 -1.04 -13.49 13.56
CA HIS A 260 -0.36 -12.52 14.42
C HIS A 260 -0.43 -11.05 13.92
N LYS A 261 -0.98 -10.81 12.72
CA LYS A 261 -1.23 -9.47 12.16
C LYS A 261 -2.71 -9.12 12.06
N ALA A 262 -3.62 -10.02 12.48
CA ALA A 262 -5.05 -9.83 12.25
C ALA A 262 -5.63 -8.60 12.96
N ILE A 263 -5.21 -8.35 14.20
CA ILE A 263 -5.59 -7.14 14.94
C ILE A 263 -5.13 -5.89 14.19
N ALA A 264 -3.88 -5.85 13.73
CA ALA A 264 -3.36 -4.71 12.99
C ALA A 264 -4.13 -4.46 11.68
N LEU A 265 -4.54 -5.52 10.97
CA LEU A 265 -5.39 -5.39 9.78
C LEU A 265 -6.76 -4.81 10.12
N ALA A 266 -7.41 -5.30 11.17
CA ALA A 266 -8.71 -4.77 11.61
C ALA A 266 -8.63 -3.29 12.00
N LYS A 267 -7.61 -2.91 12.78
CA LYS A 267 -7.31 -1.52 13.13
C LYS A 267 -7.01 -0.66 11.91
N CYS A 268 -6.38 -1.24 10.89
CA CYS A 268 -6.04 -0.55 9.65
C CYS A 268 -7.27 -0.23 8.79
N ILE A 269 -8.27 -1.11 8.71
CA ILE A 269 -9.34 -1.00 7.69
C ILE A 269 -10.74 -0.75 8.25
N GLU A 270 -11.03 -1.19 9.47
CA GLU A 270 -12.37 -1.07 10.08
C GLU A 270 -12.45 0.09 11.08
N GLU A 271 -11.32 0.47 11.68
CA GLU A 271 -11.25 1.62 12.59
C GLU A 271 -10.82 2.90 11.87
N GLY A 272 -10.91 4.03 12.58
CA GLY A 272 -10.51 5.33 12.05
C GLY A 272 -9.00 5.50 11.98
N VAL A 273 -8.57 6.48 11.17
CA VAL A 273 -7.17 6.91 11.07
C VAL A 273 -6.63 7.30 12.46
N ASN A 274 -5.56 6.63 12.90
CA ASN A 274 -5.01 6.74 14.24
C ASN A 274 -3.48 6.56 14.24
N HIS A 275 -2.75 7.51 14.83
CA HIS A 275 -1.29 7.44 14.93
C HIS A 275 -0.76 6.31 15.83
N MET A 276 -1.61 5.65 16.61
CA MET A 276 -1.27 4.42 17.33
C MET A 276 -1.21 3.20 16.41
N TRP A 277 -1.80 3.28 15.21
CA TRP A 277 -1.80 2.26 14.18
C TRP A 277 -1.42 2.93 12.87
N THR A 278 -0.14 3.27 12.69
CA THR A 278 0.31 4.18 11.63
C THR A 278 -0.05 3.71 10.22
N VAL A 279 -0.21 2.39 10.01
CA VAL A 279 -0.76 1.82 8.77
C VAL A 279 -2.13 2.38 8.39
N SER A 280 -2.98 2.77 9.36
CA SER A 280 -4.29 3.36 9.10
C SER A 280 -4.23 4.64 8.25
N ALA A 281 -3.05 5.29 8.15
CA ALA A 281 -2.82 6.40 7.22
C ALA A 281 -3.09 6.02 5.75
N ILE A 282 -2.97 4.73 5.38
CA ILE A 282 -3.28 4.25 4.03
C ILE A 282 -4.73 4.54 3.63
N GLN A 283 -5.65 4.69 4.59
CA GLN A 283 -7.01 5.10 4.31
C GLN A 283 -7.06 6.47 3.61
N LEU A 284 -6.11 7.35 3.89
CA LEU A 284 -6.03 8.67 3.26
C LEU A 284 -5.35 8.64 1.88
N HIS A 285 -4.70 7.52 1.54
CA HIS A 285 -3.96 7.39 0.29
C HIS A 285 -4.90 7.17 -0.90
N PRO A 286 -4.76 7.93 -2.02
CA PRO A 286 -5.67 7.81 -3.16
C PRO A 286 -5.56 6.47 -3.91
N LYS A 287 -4.44 5.75 -3.73
CA LYS A 287 -4.17 4.45 -4.38
C LYS A 287 -3.47 3.49 -3.42
N GLY A 288 -4.17 3.10 -2.36
CA GLY A 288 -3.69 2.12 -1.38
C GLY A 288 -4.25 0.72 -1.66
N LEU A 289 -3.38 -0.27 -1.81
CA LEU A 289 -3.74 -1.67 -2.02
C LEU A 289 -3.20 -2.50 -0.84
N ILE A 290 -4.08 -3.30 -0.23
CA ILE A 290 -3.70 -4.25 0.81
C ILE A 290 -3.85 -5.65 0.24
N VAL A 291 -2.82 -6.48 0.38
CA VAL A 291 -2.90 -7.91 0.07
C VAL A 291 -2.67 -8.67 1.37
N CYS A 292 -3.62 -9.51 1.73
CA CYS A 292 -3.56 -10.33 2.92
C CYS A 292 -3.88 -11.79 2.64
N ASP A 293 -3.48 -12.67 3.56
CA ASP A 293 -3.97 -14.05 3.58
C ASP A 293 -5.20 -14.18 4.50
N GLU A 294 -5.91 -15.31 4.40
CA GLU A 294 -7.09 -15.59 5.23
C GLU A 294 -6.80 -15.45 6.73
N ASP A 295 -5.64 -15.92 7.19
CA ASP A 295 -5.24 -15.86 8.61
C ASP A 295 -5.14 -14.42 9.12
N ALA A 296 -4.69 -13.47 8.29
CA ALA A 296 -4.67 -12.06 8.67
C ALA A 296 -6.09 -11.45 8.76
N THR A 297 -7.14 -12.12 8.27
CA THR A 297 -8.52 -11.62 8.31
C THR A 297 -9.31 -12.05 9.55
N LEU A 298 -8.71 -12.81 10.47
CA LEU A 298 -9.42 -13.42 11.62
C LEU A 298 -10.15 -12.43 12.53
N GLU A 299 -9.66 -11.19 12.63
CA GLU A 299 -10.25 -10.13 13.46
C GLU A 299 -11.15 -9.17 12.66
N LEU A 300 -11.36 -9.42 11.37
CA LEU A 300 -12.27 -8.62 10.54
C LEU A 300 -13.72 -9.07 10.70
N HIS A 301 -14.65 -8.13 10.54
CA HIS A 301 -16.05 -8.50 10.39
C HIS A 301 -16.25 -9.35 9.12
N VAL A 302 -17.07 -10.40 9.24
CA VAL A 302 -17.47 -11.25 8.09
C VAL A 302 -18.00 -10.43 6.92
N LYS A 303 -18.75 -9.35 7.20
CA LYS A 303 -19.28 -8.45 6.17
C LYS A 303 -18.18 -7.76 5.37
N THR A 304 -17.10 -7.34 6.04
CA THR A 304 -15.93 -6.69 5.43
C THR A 304 -15.21 -7.65 4.48
N VAL A 305 -14.93 -8.87 4.94
CA VAL A 305 -14.28 -9.90 4.11
C VAL A 305 -15.15 -10.25 2.90
N LYS A 306 -16.45 -10.49 3.10
CA LYS A 306 -17.39 -10.77 2.00
C LYS A 306 -17.48 -9.63 1.00
N TYR A 307 -17.49 -8.38 1.47
CA TYR A 307 -17.51 -7.20 0.62
C TYR A 307 -16.29 -7.16 -0.30
N PHE A 308 -15.07 -7.27 0.25
CA PHE A 308 -13.85 -7.23 -0.56
C PHE A 308 -13.70 -8.41 -1.51
N LYS A 309 -14.02 -9.63 -1.07
CA LYS A 309 -14.06 -10.82 -1.97
C LYS A 309 -15.07 -10.63 -3.10
N SER A 310 -16.23 -10.03 -2.83
CA SER A 310 -17.23 -9.74 -3.87
C SER A 310 -16.75 -8.70 -4.88
N ILE A 311 -16.05 -7.65 -4.43
CA ILE A 311 -15.46 -6.64 -5.31
C ILE A 311 -14.36 -7.25 -6.17
N GLU A 312 -13.50 -8.09 -5.58
CA GLU A 312 -12.47 -8.79 -6.34
C GLU A 312 -13.09 -9.67 -7.43
N HIS A 313 -14.13 -10.43 -7.12
CA HIS A 313 -14.84 -11.22 -8.13
C HIS A 313 -15.42 -10.36 -9.26
N VAL A 314 -16.04 -9.22 -8.92
CA VAL A 314 -16.53 -8.25 -9.91
C VAL A 314 -15.37 -7.69 -10.72
N HIS A 315 -14.26 -7.29 -10.10
CA HIS A 315 -13.07 -6.83 -10.79
C HIS A 315 -12.52 -7.89 -11.75
N HIS A 316 -12.33 -9.14 -11.34
CA HIS A 316 -11.89 -10.22 -12.25
C HIS A 316 -12.85 -10.43 -13.41
N SER A 317 -14.17 -10.40 -13.16
CA SER A 317 -15.17 -10.53 -14.23
C SER A 317 -15.16 -9.36 -15.23
N LEU A 318 -14.76 -8.16 -14.78
CA LEU A 318 -14.59 -6.97 -15.62
C LEU A 318 -13.21 -6.91 -16.30
N ILE A 319 -12.17 -7.53 -15.71
CA ILE A 319 -10.80 -7.66 -16.23
C ILE A 319 -10.70 -8.80 -17.27
N GLY A 320 -11.80 -9.13 -17.95
CA GLY A 320 -11.73 -9.89 -19.20
C GLY A 320 -10.89 -9.15 -20.25
N ALA A 321 -9.64 -9.55 -20.39
CA ALA A 321 -8.54 -9.23 -21.33
C ALA A 321 -8.33 -7.78 -21.85
N GLU A 322 -9.33 -6.91 -21.96
CA GLU A 322 -9.19 -5.64 -22.68
C GLU A 322 -9.80 -4.40 -22.01
N ASN A 323 -10.52 -4.53 -20.89
CA ASN A 323 -11.46 -3.47 -20.50
C ASN A 323 -11.05 -2.60 -19.30
N ILE A 324 -10.26 -3.10 -18.34
CA ILE A 324 -9.85 -2.35 -17.14
C ILE A 324 -8.33 -2.45 -16.92
N THR A 325 -7.67 -1.31 -16.71
CA THR A 325 -6.25 -1.19 -16.34
C THR A 325 -6.03 -1.62 -14.87
N LEU A 326 -4.80 -1.97 -14.49
CA LEU A 326 -4.47 -2.26 -13.08
C LEU A 326 -4.71 -1.10 -12.11
N GLN A 327 -4.87 0.10 -12.65
CA GLN A 327 -5.22 1.32 -11.92
C GLN A 327 -6.74 1.56 -11.89
N GLY A 328 -7.54 0.56 -12.28
CA GLY A 328 -9.00 0.58 -12.44
C GLY A 328 -9.55 1.65 -13.39
N GLY A 329 -8.71 2.18 -14.28
CA GLY A 329 -9.15 2.97 -15.44
C GLY A 329 -9.74 2.06 -16.52
N VAL A 330 -10.87 2.46 -17.13
CA VAL A 330 -11.53 1.68 -18.19
C VAL A 330 -10.89 2.01 -19.55
N LYS A 331 -10.38 1.01 -20.27
CA LYS A 331 -9.73 1.18 -21.59
C LYS A 331 -10.75 1.38 -22.72
N ARG A 332 -11.88 0.68 -22.68
CA ARG A 332 -13.03 0.83 -23.60
C ARG A 332 -14.34 0.59 -22.86
N LEU A 333 -15.29 1.53 -22.95
CA LEU A 333 -16.64 1.42 -22.37
C LEU A 333 -17.61 0.63 -23.29
N GLU A 334 -17.35 0.65 -24.60
CA GLU A 334 -18.19 0.01 -25.62
C GLU A 334 -18.03 -1.52 -25.55
N GLY A 335 -18.98 -2.19 -24.90
CA GLY A 335 -19.06 -3.65 -24.79
C GLY A 335 -19.32 -4.16 -23.37
N ILE A 336 -19.02 -3.37 -22.34
CA ILE A 336 -19.25 -3.75 -20.93
C ILE A 336 -20.75 -3.75 -20.59
N LEU A 337 -21.50 -2.77 -21.10
CA LEU A 337 -22.93 -2.60 -20.79
C LEU A 337 -23.86 -3.55 -21.55
N ASN A 338 -23.37 -4.22 -22.60
CA ASN A 338 -24.18 -5.05 -23.51
C ASN A 338 -23.93 -6.56 -23.38
N ARG A 339 -23.05 -6.98 -22.47
CA ARG A 339 -22.88 -8.41 -22.19
C ARG A 339 -24.00 -8.89 -21.28
N PRO A 340 -24.69 -10.00 -21.60
CA PRO A 340 -25.65 -10.59 -20.66
C PRO A 340 -24.91 -10.90 -19.37
N ILE A 341 -25.48 -10.48 -18.23
CA ILE A 341 -25.04 -10.90 -16.91
C ILE A 341 -25.26 -12.41 -16.89
N THR A 342 -24.22 -13.19 -17.17
CA THR A 342 -24.24 -14.62 -16.90
C THR A 342 -24.61 -14.78 -15.44
N THR A 343 -25.52 -15.68 -15.11
CA THR A 343 -25.76 -16.10 -13.72
C THR A 343 -24.44 -16.66 -13.20
N ILE A 344 -23.71 -15.84 -12.46
CA ILE A 344 -22.48 -16.28 -11.81
C ILE A 344 -22.93 -16.89 -10.48
N SER A 345 -22.75 -18.19 -10.32
CA SER A 345 -22.83 -18.85 -9.03
C SER A 345 -21.81 -18.16 -8.12
N GLY A 346 -22.31 -17.54 -7.05
CA GLY A 346 -21.47 -16.78 -6.14
C GLY A 346 -20.46 -17.70 -5.44
N PRO A 347 -19.37 -17.16 -4.87
CA PRO A 347 -18.42 -17.95 -4.08
C PRO A 347 -19.00 -18.48 -2.75
N PHE A 348 -20.32 -18.41 -2.58
CA PHE A 348 -21.07 -18.79 -1.39
C PHE A 348 -22.26 -19.73 -1.69
N GLU A 349 -22.29 -20.33 -2.89
CA GLU A 349 -23.15 -21.49 -3.18
C GLU A 349 -22.53 -22.80 -2.68
#